data_AF-A0A7J2UWL3-F1
#
_entry.id   AF-A0A7J2UWL3-F1
#
_cell.length_a   1.000
_cell.length_b   1.000
_cell.length_c   1.000
_cell.angle_alpha   90.00
_cell.angle_beta   90.00
_cell.angle_gamma   90.00
#
_symmetry.space_group_name_H-M   'P 1'
#
loop_
_entity.id
_entity.type
_entity.pdbx_description
1 polymer ?
#
loop_
_entity_poly.entity_id
_entity_poly.type
_entity_poly.pdbx_seq_one_letter_code
_entity_poly.pdbx_strand_id
1 'polypeptide(L)'
;AKTIARALVKEQLVACVHIIPKIESIYRWQGNIEEAHECVLLAKTSERNVQKTIQHIRSLHPYEVPEIIVLPPVGGLKEYLDYVESETL
;
A
#
# COMPACT_ATOMS: atom_id res chain seq x y z
N ALA A 1 2.86 8.19 -5.63
CA ALA A 1 3.47 6.85 -5.81
C ALA A 1 4.87 6.72 -5.19
N LYS A 2 5.95 7.15 -5.88
CA LYS A 2 7.34 6.87 -5.48
C LYS A 2 7.74 7.42 -4.11
N THR A 3 7.24 8.61 -3.74
CA THR A 3 7.50 9.21 -2.42
C THR A 3 7.00 8.31 -1.29
N ILE A 4 5.72 7.91 -1.34
CA ILE A 4 5.11 7.00 -0.36
C ILE A 4 5.84 5.65 -0.35
N ALA A 5 6.05 5.03 -1.52
CA ALA A 5 6.70 3.73 -1.60
C ALA A 5 8.12 3.74 -0.98
N ARG A 6 8.91 4.80 -1.23
CA ARG A 6 10.25 4.94 -0.64
C ARG A 6 10.20 5.19 0.87
N ALA A 7 9.27 6.02 1.34
CA ALA A 7 9.13 6.29 2.77
C ALA A 7 8.78 5.01 3.55
N LEU A 8 7.81 4.25 3.06
CA LEU A 8 7.39 3.00 3.70
C LEU A 8 8.51 1.96 3.82
N VAL A 9 9.33 1.81 2.77
CA VAL A 9 10.49 0.89 2.80
C VAL A 9 11.59 1.43 3.70
N LYS A 10 11.89 2.74 3.61
CA LYS A 10 12.93 3.39 4.43
C LYS A 10 12.62 3.30 5.93
N GLU A 11 11.35 3.38 6.30
CA GLU A 11 10.88 3.30 7.68
C GLU A 11 10.60 1.87 8.14
N GLN A 12 10.93 0.86 7.31
CA GLN A 12 10.71 -0.57 7.61
C GLN A 12 9.26 -0.88 7.98
N LEU A 13 8.31 -0.12 7.43
CA LEU A 13 6.88 -0.40 7.56
C LEU A 13 6.45 -1.47 6.56
N VAL A 14 7.13 -1.54 5.41
CA VAL A 14 6.89 -2.53 4.37
C VAL A 14 8.23 -3.03 3.82
N ALA A 15 8.36 -4.31 3.55
CA ALA A 15 9.60 -4.90 3.01
C ALA A 15 9.79 -4.56 1.52
N CYS A 16 8.68 -4.47 0.77
CA CYS A 16 8.70 -4.25 -0.67
C CYS A 16 7.40 -3.57 -1.14
N VAL A 17 7.49 -2.76 -2.20
CA VAL A 17 6.35 -2.15 -2.87
C VAL A 17 6.48 -2.32 -4.38
N HIS A 18 5.44 -2.86 -5.03
CA HIS A 18 5.30 -2.76 -6.48
C HIS A 18 4.46 -1.52 -6.82
N ILE A 19 4.88 -0.77 -7.83
CA ILE A 19 4.12 0.35 -8.38
C ILE A 19 3.54 -0.10 -9.72
N ILE A 20 2.22 -0.20 -9.81
CA ILE A 20 1.51 -0.47 -11.06
C ILE A 20 1.05 0.89 -11.61
N PRO A 21 1.70 1.43 -12.65
CA PRO A 21 1.40 2.75 -13.15
C PRO A 21 0.19 2.72 -14.11
N LYS A 22 -0.41 3.89 -14.36
CA LYS A 22 -1.40 4.13 -15.42
C LYS A 22 -2.63 3.23 -15.32
N ILE A 23 -3.31 3.28 -14.18
CA ILE A 23 -4.64 2.68 -14.05
C ILE A 23 -5.72 3.75 -14.24
N GLU A 24 -6.91 3.32 -14.63
CA GLU A 24 -8.12 4.14 -14.57
C GLU A 24 -9.00 3.61 -13.44
N SER A 25 -9.40 4.50 -12.55
CA SER A 25 -10.32 4.23 -11.46
C SER A 25 -11.66 4.87 -11.79
N ILE A 26 -12.73 4.07 -11.73
CA ILE A 26 -14.11 4.54 -11.93
C ILE A 26 -14.86 4.34 -10.62
N TYR A 27 -15.37 5.42 -10.04
CA TYR A 27 -16.02 5.39 -8.72
C TYR A 27 -17.19 6.37 -8.64
N ARG A 28 -17.97 6.28 -7.56
CA ARG A 28 -19.07 7.21 -7.31
C ARG A 28 -18.65 8.28 -6.31
N TRP A 29 -18.85 9.54 -6.66
CA TRP A 29 -18.62 10.68 -5.77
C TRP A 29 -19.75 11.70 -5.91
N GLN A 30 -20.32 12.13 -4.78
CA GLN A 30 -21.41 13.12 -4.73
C GLN A 30 -22.59 12.82 -5.70
N GLY A 31 -22.89 11.53 -5.90
CA GLY A 31 -23.96 11.06 -6.77
C GLY A 31 -23.53 10.80 -8.23
N ASN A 32 -22.41 11.35 -8.68
CA ASN A 32 -21.89 11.19 -10.03
C ASN A 32 -20.94 10.01 -10.16
N ILE A 33 -20.79 9.50 -11.39
CA ILE A 33 -19.70 8.59 -11.74
C ILE A 33 -18.51 9.44 -12.16
N GLU A 34 -17.39 9.24 -11.48
CA GLU A 34 -16.12 9.92 -11.71
C GLU A 34 -15.10 8.92 -12.25
N GLU A 35 -14.16 9.43 -13.06
CA GLU A 35 -13.05 8.67 -13.60
C GLU A 35 -11.73 9.38 -13.25
N ALA A 36 -10.73 8.65 -12.80
CA ALA A 36 -9.43 9.20 -12.43
C ALA A 36 -8.28 8.34 -12.95
N HIS A 37 -7.21 9.01 -13.40
CA HIS A 37 -5.96 8.35 -13.75
C HIS A 37 -5.08 8.20 -12.50
N GLU A 38 -4.78 6.97 -12.13
CA GLU A 38 -4.13 6.67 -10.86
C GLU A 38 -2.98 5.65 -11.03
N CYS A 39 -2.45 5.21 -9.90
CA CYS A 39 -1.52 4.09 -9.80
C CYS A 39 -1.85 3.25 -8.57
N VAL A 40 -1.58 1.95 -8.63
CA VAL A 40 -1.73 1.06 -7.49
C VAL A 40 -0.37 0.79 -6.84
N LEU A 41 -0.33 0.82 -5.52
CA LEU A 41 0.80 0.33 -4.73
C LEU A 41 0.45 -1.04 -4.15
N LEU A 42 1.23 -2.07 -4.47
CA LEU A 42 1.15 -3.38 -3.81
C LEU A 42 2.31 -3.52 -2.83
N ALA A 43 2.05 -3.18 -1.57
CA ALA A 43 3.02 -3.25 -0.48
C ALA A 43 2.95 -4.60 0.26
N LYS A 44 4.11 -5.11 0.69
CA LYS A 44 4.22 -6.34 1.50
C LYS A 44 4.67 -5.94 2.89
N THR A 45 3.85 -6.23 3.88
CA THR A 45 4.08 -5.89 5.29
C THR A 45 3.69 -7.06 6.19
N SER A 46 4.17 -7.06 7.42
CA SER A 46 3.75 -7.96 8.47
C SER A 46 2.45 -7.47 9.12
N GLU A 47 1.70 -8.38 9.72
CA GLU A 47 0.44 -8.06 10.41
C GLU A 47 0.63 -7.00 11.50
N ARG A 48 1.75 -7.07 12.23
CA ARG A 48 2.10 -6.10 13.29
C ARG A 48 2.26 -4.66 12.79
N ASN A 49 2.59 -4.47 11.51
CA ASN A 49 2.86 -3.15 10.93
C ASN A 49 1.70 -2.61 10.08
N VAL A 50 0.60 -3.35 9.91
CA VAL A 50 -0.56 -2.91 9.14
C VAL A 50 -1.07 -1.54 9.59
N GLN A 51 -1.32 -1.37 10.90
CA GLN A 51 -1.90 -0.12 11.40
C GLN A 51 -0.94 1.07 11.27
N LYS A 52 0.34 0.87 11.58
CA LYS A 52 1.37 1.91 11.39
C LYS A 52 1.52 2.28 9.92
N THR A 53 1.51 1.29 9.02
CA THR A 53 1.58 1.48 7.57
C THR A 53 0.40 2.31 7.07
N ILE A 54 -0.83 1.97 7.48
CA ILE A 54 -2.03 2.74 7.10
C ILE A 54 -1.91 4.20 7.55
N GLN A 55 -1.52 4.44 8.81
CA GLN A 55 -1.37 5.79 9.34
C GLN A 55 -0.31 6.60 8.57
N HIS A 56 0.82 5.96 8.25
CA HIS A 56 1.90 6.61 7.52
C HIS A 56 1.53 6.89 6.05
N ILE A 57 0.80 5.98 5.38
CA ILE A 57 0.27 6.27 4.05
C ILE A 57 -0.68 7.47 4.12
N ARG A 58 -1.60 7.50 5.09
CA ARG A 58 -2.55 8.60 5.26
C ARG A 58 -1.88 9.95 5.51
N SER A 59 -0.77 10.00 6.25
CA SER A 59 -0.06 11.26 6.51
C SER A 59 0.64 11.82 5.27
N LEU A 60 0.95 10.97 4.28
CA LEU A 60 1.63 11.35 3.04
C LEU A 60 0.70 11.46 1.83
N HIS A 61 -0.48 10.85 1.87
CA HIS A 61 -1.40 10.80 0.74
C HIS A 61 -2.17 12.13 0.60
N PRO A 62 -2.34 12.68 -0.61
CA PRO A 62 -3.06 13.94 -0.81
C PRO A 62 -4.57 13.85 -0.56
N TYR A 63 -5.13 12.64 -0.56
CA TYR A 63 -6.57 12.43 -0.32
C TYR A 63 -6.86 12.25 1.16
N GLU A 64 -8.00 12.76 1.60
CA GLU A 64 -8.50 12.59 2.96
C GLU A 64 -8.77 11.12 3.30
N VAL A 65 -9.32 10.39 2.33
CA VAL A 65 -9.63 8.96 2.42
C VAL A 65 -9.01 8.24 1.23
N PRO A 66 -7.72 7.84 1.30
CA PRO A 66 -7.11 7.02 0.25
C PRO A 66 -7.66 5.60 0.26
N GLU A 67 -7.70 4.96 -0.91
CA GLU A 67 -7.98 3.53 -1.00
C GLU A 67 -6.80 2.73 -0.40
N ILE A 68 -7.06 2.06 0.73
CA ILE A 68 -6.10 1.15 1.38
C ILE A 68 -6.87 -0.08 1.86
N ILE A 69 -6.55 -1.23 1.28
CA ILE A 69 -7.11 -2.53 1.66
C ILE A 69 -5.97 -3.51 1.99
N VAL A 70 -6.21 -4.41 2.93
CA VAL A 70 -5.25 -5.45 3.32
C VAL A 70 -5.80 -6.80 2.93
N LEU A 71 -5.03 -7.54 2.14
CA LEU A 71 -5.36 -8.87 1.66
C LEU A 71 -4.34 -9.86 2.23
N PRO A 72 -4.71 -10.72 3.19
CA PRO A 72 -3.78 -11.70 3.74
C PRO A 72 -3.46 -12.78 2.69
N PRO A 73 -2.19 -13.18 2.52
CA PRO A 73 -1.85 -14.29 1.66
C PRO A 73 -2.34 -15.62 2.27
N VAL A 74 -2.87 -16.52 1.44
CA VAL A 74 -3.23 -17.90 1.86
C VAL A 74 -1.98 -18.78 2.01
N GLY A 75 -0.87 -18.39 1.38
CA GLY A 75 0.42 -19.07 1.45
C GLY A 75 1.48 -18.31 0.66
N GLY A 76 2.71 -18.82 0.68
CA GLY A 76 3.84 -18.24 -0.04
C GLY A 76 5.11 -19.05 0.16
N LEU A 77 6.17 -18.71 -0.57
CA LEU A 77 7.50 -19.26 -0.33
C LEU A 77 7.97 -18.83 1.06
N LYS A 78 8.29 -19.79 1.94
CA LYS A 78 8.60 -19.52 3.35
C LYS A 78 9.71 -18.48 3.51
N GLU A 79 10.78 -18.61 2.74
CA GLU A 79 11.94 -17.72 2.75
C GLU A 79 11.57 -16.27 2.41
N TYR A 80 10.58 -16.08 1.51
CA TYR A 80 10.11 -14.74 1.17
C TYR A 80 9.23 -14.15 2.27
N LEU A 81 8.38 -14.96 2.90
CA LEU A 81 7.56 -14.51 4.02
C LEU A 81 8.43 -14.17 5.24
N ASP A 82 9.44 -14.99 5.52
CA ASP A 82 10.44 -14.71 6.56
C ASP A 82 11.18 -13.39 6.29
N TYR A 83 11.55 -13.13 5.02
CA TYR A 83 12.14 -11.85 4.60
C TYR A 83 11.20 -10.66 4.85
N VAL A 84 9.91 -10.80 4.54
CA VAL A 84 8.93 -9.73 4.82
C VAL A 84 8.85 -9.44 6.32
N GLU A 85 8.81 -10.48 7.15
CA GLU A 85 8.81 -10.34 8.61
C GLU A 85 10.12 -9.74 9.15
N SER A 86 11.28 -10.08 8.57
CA SER A 86 12.58 -9.57 9.03
C SER A 86 12.82 -8.11 8.66
N GLU A 87 12.32 -7.66 7.51
CA GLU A 87 12.46 -6.28 7.04
C GLU A 87 11.37 -5.33 7.57
N THR A 88 10.42 -5.82 8.38
CA THR A 88 9.34 -5.00 8.92
C THR A 88 9.32 -4.99 10.44
N LEU A 89 9.87 -3.93 11.06
CA LEU A 89 10.09 -3.83 12.51
C LEU A 89 8.89 -3.27 13.31
#